data_AF-A0A9K3LRT5-F1
#
_entry.id   AF-A0A9K3LRT5-F1
#
_cell.length_a   1.000
_cell.length_b   1.000
_cell.length_c   1.000
_cell.angle_alpha   90.00
_cell.angle_beta   90.00
_cell.angle_gamma   90.00
#
_symmetry.space_group_name_H-M   'P 1'
#
loop_
_entity.id
_entity.type
_entity.pdbx_description
1 polymer ?
#
loop_
_entity_poly.entity_id
_entity_poly.type
_entity_poly.pdbx_seq_one_letter_code
_entity_poly.pdbx_strand_id
1 'polypeptide(L)'
;MDEEDGGQKRDSSSSFEKISLITHTDEEDSDSRDAIPRNRKIVSSFDANTVSVDYDDAEQIGSPGDDDPVCARLQQQQAALRPPPKRRTIRDMFHRTLMPDQGIQIQGYPVVEGSFTIKLLKFILWTFLLTAIIHVIVGKLFSDRDKSLQLWHIWVFDGELMVRDTVVFFLVGRMWQKQGIDHIAFIGTALLANMYFEAQNFVPFLQHSVTLYQMHCVWPWTLWLFVIILIPSIGALVVAHVLRAHRERLLPMKLMELALCFFFFVAPLVPSNYFHLHHWYAGWLIGMHANFDVWWSQFAMAWCWGMYMNGIAVYGRDPVLTCEYAYFLTVDNHCPYVNCYLEALKEMREHPQNHTQNVEMVPANWMNCSSVGYIP
;
A
#
# COMPACT_ATOMS: atom_id res chain seq x y z
N MET A 1 -54.62 38.16 -41.30
CA MET A 1 -54.98 37.20 -40.25
C MET A 1 -53.66 36.65 -39.73
N ASP A 2 -52.80 37.54 -39.21
CA ASP A 2 -52.93 38.26 -37.92
C ASP A 2 -52.79 37.23 -36.79
N GLU A 3 -52.06 37.40 -35.71
CA GLU A 3 -51.01 38.29 -35.20
C GLU A 3 -50.60 37.58 -33.86
N GLU A 4 -49.67 38.15 -33.10
CA GLU A 4 -49.32 37.79 -31.70
C GLU A 4 -48.38 36.58 -31.55
N ASP A 5 -47.05 36.74 -31.43
CA ASP A 5 -46.25 37.62 -30.57
C ASP A 5 -46.40 37.27 -29.07
N GLY A 6 -45.37 36.60 -28.55
CA GLY A 6 -45.34 36.04 -27.20
C GLY A 6 -43.91 35.82 -26.74
N GLY A 7 -43.13 36.90 -26.72
CA GLY A 7 -41.83 36.93 -26.04
C GLY A 7 -42.03 36.99 -24.53
N GLN A 8 -41.34 36.12 -23.78
CA GLN A 8 -41.13 36.35 -22.36
C GLN A 8 -39.69 36.04 -21.95
N LYS A 9 -39.16 37.02 -21.22
CA LYS A 9 -37.77 37.28 -20.88
C LYS A 9 -37.17 36.24 -19.94
N ARG A 10 -35.87 36.01 -20.18
CA ARG A 10 -34.89 35.52 -19.19
C ARG A 10 -34.82 36.50 -18.02
N ASP A 11 -34.92 35.97 -16.80
CA ASP A 11 -34.30 36.56 -15.62
C ASP A 11 -33.46 35.48 -14.93
N SER A 12 -32.16 35.56 -15.14
CA SER A 12 -31.13 34.83 -14.42
C SER A 12 -30.63 35.73 -13.29
N SER A 13 -31.17 35.56 -12.08
CA SER A 13 -30.61 36.16 -10.86
C SER A 13 -29.75 35.13 -10.14
N SER A 14 -28.42 35.26 -10.33
CA SER A 14 -27.43 34.65 -9.48
C SER A 14 -27.29 35.48 -8.19
N SER A 15 -27.69 34.92 -7.06
CA SER A 15 -27.38 35.46 -5.73
C SER A 15 -26.44 34.50 -5.00
N PHE A 16 -25.15 34.82 -5.07
CA PHE A 16 -24.11 34.33 -4.17
C PHE A 16 -24.33 35.00 -2.80
N GLU A 17 -24.70 34.22 -1.78
CA GLU A 17 -24.74 34.71 -0.40
C GLU A 17 -23.58 34.14 0.44
N LYS A 18 -22.69 35.08 0.75
CA LYS A 18 -21.85 35.26 1.94
C LYS A 18 -21.64 34.11 2.92
N ILE A 19 -20.36 33.75 3.00
CA ILE A 19 -19.61 33.29 4.17
C ILE A 19 -19.92 34.17 5.39
N SER A 20 -20.32 33.55 6.50
CA SER A 20 -20.24 34.12 7.86
C SER A 20 -19.36 33.21 8.73
N LEU A 21 -18.21 33.76 9.07
CA LEU A 21 -17.22 33.25 10.01
C LEU A 21 -17.76 33.53 11.43
N ILE A 22 -18.03 32.50 12.22
CA ILE A 22 -18.29 32.66 13.66
C ILE A 22 -17.06 32.15 14.40
N THR A 23 -16.26 33.09 14.88
CA THR A 23 -15.28 32.92 15.94
C THR A 23 -15.99 33.01 17.28
N HIS A 24 -15.97 31.94 18.06
CA HIS A 24 -16.15 32.03 19.51
C HIS A 24 -14.93 31.38 20.17
N THR A 25 -14.09 32.28 20.68
CA THR A 25 -13.25 32.08 21.86
C THR A 25 -14.16 31.78 23.04
N ASP A 26 -13.83 30.74 23.81
CA ASP A 26 -14.03 30.75 25.26
C ASP A 26 -12.87 29.99 25.90
N GLU A 27 -12.17 30.74 26.74
CA GLU A 27 -11.22 30.31 27.75
C GLU A 27 -11.95 29.45 28.77
N GLU A 28 -11.36 28.32 29.18
CA GLU A 28 -11.58 27.85 30.54
C GLU A 28 -10.33 27.14 31.06
N ASP A 29 -9.73 27.82 32.04
CA ASP A 29 -8.75 27.34 32.99
C ASP A 29 -9.22 26.03 33.65
N SER A 30 -8.36 25.01 33.67
CA SER A 30 -8.36 24.07 34.79
C SER A 30 -6.96 23.58 35.11
N ASP A 31 -6.44 24.25 36.13
CA ASP A 31 -5.33 23.92 36.99
C ASP A 31 -5.50 22.50 37.57
N SER A 32 -4.57 21.57 37.28
CA SER A 32 -4.27 20.50 38.23
C SER A 32 -2.86 19.94 38.05
N ARG A 33 -2.10 20.17 39.11
CA ARG A 33 -0.83 19.56 39.49
C ARG A 33 -0.95 18.03 39.52
N ASP A 34 0.07 17.32 39.04
CA ASP A 34 1.01 16.59 39.91
C ASP A 34 1.85 15.54 39.18
N ALA A 35 3.03 15.30 39.77
CA ALA A 35 3.88 14.11 39.67
C ALA A 35 4.76 13.93 38.42
N ILE A 36 5.90 14.63 38.47
CA ILE A 36 7.20 14.17 37.96
C ILE A 36 7.60 12.87 38.67
N PRO A 37 8.13 11.87 37.95
CA PRO A 37 9.36 11.25 38.42
C PRO A 37 10.49 11.37 37.40
N ARG A 38 11.58 11.94 37.92
CA ARG A 38 12.93 12.00 37.34
C ARG A 38 13.49 10.61 37.08
N ASN A 39 14.46 10.60 36.17
CA ASN A 39 15.57 9.65 35.99
C ASN A 39 15.42 8.61 34.87
N ARG A 40 15.72 9.06 33.65
CA ARG A 40 16.55 8.24 32.76
C ARG A 40 17.77 9.05 32.34
N LYS A 41 18.93 8.65 32.86
CA LYS A 41 20.25 9.05 32.36
C LYS A 41 20.29 8.79 30.86
N ILE A 42 20.28 9.86 30.05
CA ILE A 42 20.83 9.82 28.70
C ILE A 42 22.33 9.93 28.89
N VAL A 43 23.02 8.78 28.92
CA VAL A 43 24.46 8.75 28.71
C VAL A 43 24.65 8.78 27.19
N SER A 44 24.80 9.98 26.63
CA SER A 44 25.41 10.18 25.32
C SER A 44 26.77 10.85 25.53
N SER A 45 27.69 10.13 26.16
CA SER A 45 29.12 10.44 26.06
C SER A 45 29.67 9.61 24.91
N PHE A 46 29.63 10.19 23.71
CA PHE A 46 30.41 9.70 22.58
C PHE A 46 31.83 10.23 22.78
N ASP A 47 32.56 9.62 23.72
CA ASP A 47 33.99 9.87 23.87
C ASP A 47 34.69 9.09 22.75
N ALA A 48 34.97 9.80 21.65
CA ALA A 48 35.92 9.38 20.65
C ALA A 48 37.34 9.52 21.23
N ASN A 49 37.68 8.67 22.19
CA ASN A 49 39.09 8.41 22.53
C ASN A 49 39.64 7.46 21.47
N THR A 50 40.09 8.07 20.38
CA THR A 50 40.98 7.45 19.40
C THR A 50 42.30 7.17 20.13
N VAL A 51 42.43 5.99 20.71
CA VAL A 51 43.73 5.46 21.10
C VAL A 51 44.44 5.09 19.80
N SER A 52 45.22 6.03 19.27
CA SER A 52 46.24 5.73 18.27
C SER A 52 47.28 4.83 18.94
N VAL A 53 47.11 3.52 18.78
CA VAL A 53 48.18 2.57 19.04
C VAL A 53 49.15 2.71 17.88
N ASP A 54 50.24 3.44 18.11
CA ASP A 54 51.41 3.42 17.23
C ASP A 54 51.91 1.97 17.15
N TYR A 55 51.68 1.35 16.00
CA TYR A 55 52.29 0.08 15.59
C TYR A 55 53.59 0.37 14.84
N ASP A 56 54.47 1.16 15.43
CA ASP A 56 55.86 1.26 14.99
C ASP A 56 56.67 0.31 15.89
N ASP A 57 56.84 -0.92 15.40
CA ASP A 57 57.93 -1.87 15.68
C ASP A 57 57.44 -3.30 15.36
N ALA A 58 57.12 -3.54 14.08
CA ALA A 58 57.01 -4.89 13.56
C ALA A 58 58.43 -5.44 13.34
N GLU A 59 59.06 -5.88 14.44
CA GLU A 59 60.15 -6.84 14.38
C GLU A 59 59.74 -7.99 13.47
N GLN A 60 60.61 -8.32 12.50
CA GLN A 60 60.52 -9.51 11.66
C GLN A 60 60.65 -10.76 12.54
N ILE A 61 59.57 -11.12 13.24
CA ILE A 61 59.42 -12.43 13.87
C ILE A 61 59.22 -13.40 12.71
N GLY A 62 60.26 -14.21 12.45
CA GLY A 62 60.29 -15.19 11.38
C GLY A 62 59.04 -16.06 11.37
N SER A 63 58.59 -16.41 10.15
CA SER A 63 57.49 -17.34 9.91
C SER A 63 57.54 -18.49 10.92
N PRO A 64 56.52 -18.61 11.81
CA PRO A 64 56.41 -19.76 12.69
C PRO A 64 56.41 -20.98 11.76
N GLY A 65 57.38 -21.87 11.95
CA GLY A 65 57.34 -23.16 11.26
C GLY A 65 55.99 -23.81 11.53
N ASP A 66 55.36 -24.33 10.48
CA ASP A 66 53.99 -24.88 10.45
C ASP A 66 53.70 -26.02 11.45
N ASP A 67 54.66 -26.36 12.32
CA ASP A 67 54.64 -27.48 13.23
C ASP A 67 54.54 -27.09 14.71
N ASP A 68 54.12 -25.86 15.08
CA ASP A 68 53.98 -25.50 16.49
C ASP A 68 52.75 -26.20 17.13
N PRO A 69 52.95 -27.24 17.96
CA PRO A 69 51.86 -28.00 18.56
C PRO A 69 51.03 -27.16 19.53
N VAL A 70 51.53 -25.98 19.95
CA VAL A 70 50.80 -25.05 20.82
C VAL A 70 49.67 -24.38 20.05
N CYS A 71 49.91 -23.97 18.80
CA CYS A 71 48.90 -23.31 17.97
C CYS A 71 47.76 -24.27 17.58
N ALA A 72 48.09 -25.53 17.28
CA ALA A 72 47.12 -26.59 17.03
C ALA A 72 46.23 -26.87 18.26
N ARG A 73 46.82 -26.92 19.47
CA ARG A 73 46.04 -27.08 20.72
C ARG A 73 45.13 -25.90 21.01
N LEU A 74 45.58 -24.67 20.74
CA LEU A 74 44.76 -23.47 20.91
C LEU A 74 43.59 -23.46 19.93
N GLN A 75 43.81 -23.79 18.66
CA GLN A 75 42.73 -23.92 17.68
C GLN A 75 41.74 -25.02 18.06
N GLN A 76 42.22 -26.16 18.58
CA GLN A 76 41.37 -27.26 19.02
C GLN A 76 40.56 -26.90 20.27
N GLN A 77 41.15 -26.20 21.25
CA GLN A 77 40.42 -25.67 22.41
C GLN A 77 39.38 -24.62 21.99
N GLN A 78 39.74 -23.74 21.05
CA GLN A 78 38.84 -22.72 20.54
C GLN A 78 37.70 -23.33 19.72
N ALA A 79 37.95 -24.43 18.99
CA ALA A 79 36.92 -25.21 18.31
C ALA A 79 36.02 -25.98 19.28
N ALA A 80 36.56 -26.51 20.38
CA ALA A 80 35.79 -27.20 21.42
C ALA A 80 34.92 -26.24 22.25
N LEU A 81 35.32 -24.97 22.37
CA LEU A 81 34.56 -23.91 23.02
C LEU A 81 33.51 -23.27 22.09
N ARG A 82 33.52 -23.57 20.79
CA ARG A 82 32.44 -23.10 19.92
C ARG A 82 31.16 -23.81 20.34
N PRO A 83 30.10 -23.07 20.70
CA PRO A 83 28.82 -23.69 21.02
C PRO A 83 28.39 -24.55 19.84
N PRO A 84 27.78 -25.73 20.09
CA PRO A 84 27.30 -26.58 19.02
C PRO A 84 26.41 -25.75 18.09
N PRO A 85 26.50 -25.94 16.76
CA PRO A 85 25.71 -25.17 15.81
C PRO A 85 24.24 -25.30 16.22
N LYS A 86 23.60 -24.17 16.58
CA LYS A 86 22.19 -24.17 16.94
C LYS A 86 21.42 -24.84 15.81
N ARG A 87 20.65 -25.88 16.15
CA ARG A 87 19.82 -26.61 15.20
C ARG A 87 18.91 -25.59 14.52
N ARG A 88 19.08 -25.40 13.20
CA ARG A 88 18.27 -24.45 12.44
C ARG A 88 16.81 -24.83 12.57
N THR A 89 16.00 -23.91 13.06
CA THR A 89 14.55 -24.10 13.13
C THR A 89 13.93 -23.77 11.77
N ILE A 90 12.74 -24.32 11.48
CA ILE A 90 11.97 -23.96 10.27
C ILE A 90 11.72 -22.45 10.23
N ARG A 91 11.48 -21.84 11.39
CA ARG A 91 11.34 -20.40 11.56
C ARG A 91 12.56 -19.64 11.03
N ASP A 92 13.77 -20.11 11.31
CA ASP A 92 15.00 -19.46 10.83
C ASP A 92 15.11 -19.51 9.31
N MET A 93 14.54 -20.54 8.66
CA MET A 93 14.53 -20.63 7.19
C MET A 93 13.59 -19.59 6.56
N PHE A 94 12.40 -19.37 7.13
CA PHE A 94 11.42 -18.42 6.60
C PHE A 94 11.82 -16.95 6.78
N HIS A 95 12.61 -16.65 7.80
CA HIS A 95 13.10 -15.30 8.10
C HIS A 95 14.53 -15.05 7.60
N ARG A 96 15.13 -16.01 6.88
CA ARG A 96 16.44 -15.81 6.29
C ARG A 96 16.35 -14.90 5.08
N THR A 97 17.23 -13.91 5.01
CA THR A 97 17.36 -13.02 3.85
C THR A 97 17.87 -13.83 2.66
N LEU A 98 17.28 -13.62 1.48
CA LEU A 98 17.69 -14.31 0.26
C LEU A 98 19.02 -13.78 -0.27
N MET A 99 19.25 -12.47 -0.12
CA MET A 99 20.49 -11.79 -0.47
C MET A 99 21.09 -11.11 0.77
N PRO A 100 22.42 -10.88 0.81
CA PRO A 100 23.05 -10.13 1.90
C PRO A 100 22.63 -8.66 1.91
N ASP A 101 22.50 -8.05 3.09
CA ASP A 101 22.10 -6.64 3.24
C ASP A 101 23.29 -5.67 3.32
N GLN A 102 24.52 -6.15 3.42
CA GLN A 102 25.69 -5.32 3.76
C GLN A 102 26.46 -4.76 2.56
N GLY A 103 26.33 -5.37 1.38
CA GLY A 103 27.19 -5.05 0.23
C GLY A 103 26.95 -6.02 -0.91
N ILE A 104 27.13 -5.57 -2.16
CA ILE A 104 27.37 -6.45 -3.31
C ILE A 104 28.81 -6.24 -3.73
N GLN A 105 29.62 -7.29 -3.62
CA GLN A 105 31.01 -7.30 -4.08
C GLN A 105 31.13 -8.24 -5.27
N ILE A 106 31.73 -7.76 -6.37
CA ILE A 106 32.06 -8.58 -7.54
C ILE A 106 33.58 -8.62 -7.65
N GLN A 107 34.16 -9.81 -7.53
CA GLN A 107 35.62 -10.01 -7.57
C GLN A 107 36.39 -9.16 -6.55
N GLY A 108 35.80 -8.94 -5.36
CA GLY A 108 36.39 -8.12 -4.31
C GLY A 108 36.21 -6.61 -4.47
N TYR A 109 35.67 -6.14 -5.60
CA TYR A 109 35.33 -4.73 -5.78
C TYR A 109 33.91 -4.44 -5.29
N PRO A 110 33.71 -3.43 -4.41
CA PRO A 110 32.38 -3.03 -3.98
C PRO A 110 31.63 -2.37 -5.14
N VAL A 111 30.51 -2.97 -5.56
CA VAL A 111 29.67 -2.42 -6.64
C VAL A 111 28.62 -1.48 -6.06
N VAL A 112 28.01 -1.88 -4.94
CA VAL A 112 27.04 -1.06 -4.20
C VAL A 112 27.37 -1.19 -2.73
N GLU A 113 27.62 -0.05 -2.09
CA GLU A 113 27.83 0.07 -0.65
C GLU A 113 26.60 0.67 0.03
N GLY A 114 26.41 0.33 1.30
CA GLY A 114 25.34 0.87 2.12
C GLY A 114 24.11 -0.03 2.20
N SER A 115 23.77 -0.43 3.42
CA SER A 115 22.60 -1.26 3.72
C SER A 115 21.28 -0.63 3.27
N PHE A 116 21.19 0.71 3.34
CA PHE A 116 20.01 1.45 2.87
C PHE A 116 19.77 1.25 1.37
N THR A 117 20.78 1.54 0.55
CA THR A 117 20.70 1.48 -0.93
C THR A 117 20.41 0.07 -1.41
N ILE A 118 21.10 -0.92 -0.84
CA ILE A 118 20.91 -2.33 -1.21
C ILE A 118 19.49 -2.79 -0.89
N LYS A 119 18.98 -2.48 0.30
CA LYS A 119 17.61 -2.80 0.65
C LYS A 119 16.62 -2.09 -0.27
N LEU A 120 16.80 -0.80 -0.57
CA LEU A 120 15.90 -0.11 -1.49
C LEU A 120 15.89 -0.76 -2.88
N LEU A 121 17.06 -1.06 -3.45
CA LEU A 121 17.19 -1.73 -4.76
C LEU A 121 16.55 -3.12 -4.75
N LYS A 122 16.78 -3.90 -3.70
CA LYS A 122 16.12 -5.20 -3.51
C LYS A 122 14.60 -5.05 -3.47
N PHE A 123 14.08 -4.05 -2.76
CA PHE A 123 12.65 -3.85 -2.62
C PHE A 123 12.00 -3.54 -3.97
N ILE A 124 12.62 -2.64 -4.75
CA ILE A 124 12.20 -2.32 -6.10
C ILE A 124 12.26 -3.56 -6.99
N LEU A 125 13.40 -4.26 -7.03
CA LEU A 125 13.59 -5.45 -7.85
C LEU A 125 12.54 -6.53 -7.55
N TRP A 126 12.31 -6.84 -6.27
CA TRP A 126 11.32 -7.82 -5.86
C TRP A 126 9.90 -7.38 -6.18
N THR A 127 9.59 -6.08 -6.10
CA THR A 127 8.28 -5.56 -6.48
C THR A 127 8.00 -5.80 -7.96
N PHE A 128 8.91 -5.41 -8.85
CA PHE A 128 8.76 -5.66 -10.29
C PHE A 128 8.68 -7.15 -10.62
N LEU A 129 9.53 -7.97 -9.98
CA LEU A 129 9.53 -9.41 -10.20
C LEU A 129 8.22 -10.05 -9.73
N LEU A 130 7.72 -9.67 -8.56
CA LEU A 130 6.44 -10.18 -8.06
C LEU A 130 5.29 -9.74 -8.94
N THR A 131 5.20 -8.45 -9.31
CA THR A 131 4.18 -7.97 -10.25
C THR A 131 4.19 -8.77 -11.56
N ALA A 132 5.38 -9.05 -12.12
CA ALA A 132 5.50 -9.87 -13.33
C ALA A 132 5.02 -11.32 -13.12
N ILE A 133 5.44 -11.96 -12.03
CA ILE A 133 5.01 -13.32 -11.67
C ILE A 133 3.49 -13.38 -11.51
N ILE A 134 2.92 -12.43 -10.77
CA ILE A 134 1.48 -12.33 -10.52
C ILE A 134 0.73 -12.10 -11.83
N HIS A 135 1.19 -11.16 -12.66
CA HIS A 135 0.57 -10.90 -13.96
C HIS A 135 0.50 -12.17 -14.83
N VAL A 136 1.57 -12.98 -14.85
CA VAL A 136 1.61 -14.25 -15.60
C VAL A 136 0.72 -15.32 -14.98
N ILE A 137 0.75 -15.48 -13.66
CA ILE A 137 -0.07 -16.47 -12.94
C ILE A 137 -1.55 -16.13 -13.13
N VAL A 138 -1.92 -14.88 -12.88
CA VAL A 138 -3.30 -14.40 -12.98
C VAL A 138 -3.82 -14.54 -14.40
N GLY A 139 -3.04 -14.11 -15.40
CA GLY A 139 -3.43 -14.24 -16.80
C GLY A 139 -3.61 -15.69 -17.30
N LYS A 140 -3.08 -16.69 -16.55
CA LYS A 140 -3.27 -18.11 -16.85
C LYS A 140 -4.42 -18.74 -16.08
N LEU A 141 -4.62 -18.34 -14.83
CA LEU A 141 -5.58 -18.97 -13.92
C LEU A 141 -6.96 -18.30 -13.96
N PHE A 142 -7.02 -17.02 -14.31
CA PHE A 142 -8.23 -16.21 -14.21
C PHE A 142 -8.56 -15.61 -15.58
N SER A 143 -9.78 -15.88 -16.06
CA SER A 143 -10.22 -15.57 -17.43
C SER A 143 -10.84 -14.18 -17.60
N ASP A 144 -11.22 -13.55 -16.49
CA ASP A 144 -11.87 -12.23 -16.38
C ASP A 144 -10.88 -11.06 -16.45
N ARG A 145 -9.57 -11.35 -16.40
CA ARG A 145 -8.52 -10.35 -16.58
C ARG A 145 -8.64 -9.63 -17.91
N ASP A 146 -8.30 -8.34 -17.90
CA ASP A 146 -8.02 -7.61 -19.12
C ASP A 146 -6.88 -8.29 -19.92
N LYS A 147 -7.22 -8.81 -21.10
CA LYS A 147 -6.29 -9.47 -22.02
C LYS A 147 -5.46 -8.46 -22.81
N SER A 148 -5.88 -7.21 -22.87
CA SER A 148 -5.15 -6.12 -23.53
C SER A 148 -4.00 -5.60 -22.66
N LEU A 149 -4.11 -5.70 -21.33
CA LEU A 149 -3.02 -5.35 -20.42
C LEU A 149 -1.87 -6.34 -20.55
N GLN A 150 -0.74 -5.88 -21.11
CA GLN A 150 0.49 -6.64 -21.23
C GLN A 150 1.51 -6.14 -20.20
N LEU A 151 2.46 -7.00 -19.82
CA LEU A 151 3.49 -6.67 -18.85
C LEU A 151 4.32 -5.43 -19.25
N TRP A 152 4.55 -5.23 -20.55
CA TRP A 152 5.27 -4.06 -21.04
C TRP A 152 4.50 -2.75 -20.80
N HIS A 153 3.17 -2.76 -20.85
CA HIS A 153 2.34 -1.58 -20.53
C HIS A 153 2.62 -1.14 -19.09
N ILE A 154 2.63 -2.08 -18.16
CA ILE A 154 2.91 -1.82 -16.74
C ILE A 154 4.31 -1.22 -16.59
N TRP A 155 5.32 -1.78 -17.24
CA TRP A 155 6.70 -1.28 -17.10
C TRP A 155 6.90 0.11 -17.69
N VAL A 156 6.30 0.38 -18.85
CA VAL A 156 6.49 1.65 -19.57
C VAL A 156 5.66 2.77 -18.97
N PHE A 157 4.38 2.51 -18.67
CA PHE A 157 3.45 3.54 -18.23
C PHE A 157 3.37 3.68 -16.71
N ASP A 158 3.51 2.57 -15.98
CA ASP A 158 3.36 2.57 -14.53
C ASP A 158 4.69 2.48 -13.78
N GLY A 159 5.79 2.13 -14.47
CA GLY A 159 7.08 1.83 -13.85
C GLY A 159 7.64 2.96 -12.98
N GLU A 160 7.57 4.21 -13.45
CA GLU A 160 8.02 5.37 -12.66
C GLU A 160 7.21 5.52 -11.37
N LEU A 161 5.88 5.38 -11.48
CA LEU A 161 4.96 5.51 -10.36
C LEU A 161 5.14 4.37 -9.36
N MET A 162 5.35 3.14 -9.84
CA MET A 162 5.70 2.00 -9.00
C MET A 162 6.99 2.24 -8.21
N VAL A 163 8.03 2.80 -8.84
CA VAL A 163 9.28 3.14 -8.15
C VAL A 163 9.03 4.20 -7.08
N ARG A 164 8.27 5.25 -7.39
CA ARG A 164 7.92 6.31 -6.42
C ARG A 164 7.16 5.74 -5.23
N ASP A 165 6.14 4.94 -5.48
CA ASP A 165 5.30 4.33 -4.46
C ASP A 165 6.12 3.33 -3.61
N THR A 166 7.08 2.63 -4.22
CA THR A 166 8.04 1.75 -3.52
C THR A 166 8.98 2.54 -2.62
N VAL A 167 9.53 3.67 -3.10
CA VAL A 167 10.40 4.54 -2.29
C VAL A 167 9.65 5.10 -1.09
N VAL A 168 8.43 5.61 -1.29
CA VAL A 168 7.61 6.14 -0.19
C VAL A 168 7.25 5.03 0.79
N PHE A 169 6.83 3.86 0.33
CA PHE A 169 6.53 2.72 1.20
C PHE A 169 7.77 2.26 1.97
N PHE A 170 8.94 2.24 1.34
CA PHE A 170 10.22 1.92 1.97
C PHE A 170 10.56 2.91 3.10
N LEU A 171 10.38 4.21 2.83
CA LEU A 171 10.68 5.32 3.74
C LEU A 171 9.68 5.45 4.90
N VAL A 172 8.38 5.41 4.64
CA VAL A 172 7.38 5.47 5.72
C VAL A 172 7.35 4.14 6.48
N GLY A 173 7.50 3.03 5.76
CA GLY A 173 7.58 1.66 6.26
C GLY A 173 8.82 1.30 7.06
N ARG A 174 9.80 2.20 7.17
CA ARG A 174 11.03 1.96 7.94
C ARG A 174 11.77 0.69 7.52
N MET A 175 11.65 0.31 6.24
CA MET A 175 12.14 -0.99 5.77
C MET A 175 13.66 -1.09 5.80
N TRP A 176 14.39 0.03 5.76
CA TRP A 176 15.85 0.03 5.95
C TRP A 176 16.29 -0.45 7.34
N GLN A 177 15.45 -0.25 8.37
CA GLN A 177 15.72 -0.67 9.74
C GLN A 177 15.39 -2.16 9.98
N LYS A 178 14.51 -2.73 9.16
CA LYS A 178 14.10 -4.13 9.27
C LYS A 178 15.17 -5.07 8.72
N GLN A 179 15.32 -6.24 9.32
CA GLN A 179 16.22 -7.27 8.81
C GLN A 179 15.55 -7.98 7.62
N GLY A 180 16.21 -8.01 6.46
CA GLY A 180 15.78 -8.83 5.33
C GLY A 180 14.40 -8.48 4.77
N ILE A 181 14.32 -7.54 3.85
CA ILE A 181 13.06 -7.27 3.14
C ILE A 181 12.71 -8.36 2.11
N ASP A 182 13.64 -9.28 1.88
CA ASP A 182 13.61 -10.32 0.85
C ASP A 182 13.46 -11.72 1.46
N HIS A 183 13.03 -11.85 2.71
CA HIS A 183 12.82 -13.17 3.31
C HIS A 183 11.52 -13.83 2.82
N ILE A 184 11.50 -15.17 2.80
CA ILE A 184 10.38 -15.97 2.26
C ILE A 184 9.06 -15.64 2.94
N ALA A 185 9.05 -15.37 4.26
CA ALA A 185 7.79 -15.01 4.93
C ALA A 185 7.16 -13.71 4.40
N PHE A 186 7.95 -12.70 3.99
CA PHE A 186 7.43 -11.44 3.48
C PHE A 186 6.98 -11.63 2.03
N ILE A 187 7.85 -12.17 1.18
CA ILE A 187 7.57 -12.42 -0.23
C ILE A 187 6.40 -13.39 -0.40
N GLY A 188 6.39 -14.48 0.37
CA GLY A 188 5.34 -15.48 0.35
C GLY A 188 4.00 -14.93 0.84
N THR A 189 3.97 -14.14 1.91
CA THR A 189 2.74 -13.48 2.37
C THR A 189 2.22 -12.50 1.34
N ALA A 190 3.10 -11.69 0.73
CA ALA A 190 2.71 -10.76 -0.31
C ALA A 190 2.12 -11.51 -1.52
N LEU A 191 2.78 -12.57 -2.00
CA LEU A 191 2.29 -13.39 -3.11
C LEU A 191 0.94 -14.06 -2.78
N LEU A 192 0.78 -14.60 -1.58
CA LEU A 192 -0.48 -15.20 -1.14
C LEU A 192 -1.61 -14.17 -1.05
N ALA A 193 -1.32 -12.97 -0.55
CA ALA A 193 -2.29 -11.88 -0.54
C ALA A 193 -2.74 -11.54 -1.96
N ASN A 194 -1.80 -11.46 -2.92
CA ASN A 194 -2.13 -11.21 -4.32
C ASN A 194 -3.11 -12.25 -4.88
N MET A 195 -2.77 -13.52 -4.72
CA MET A 195 -3.63 -14.62 -5.19
C MET A 195 -4.98 -14.63 -4.49
N TYR A 196 -5.01 -14.27 -3.20
CA TYR A 196 -6.25 -14.17 -2.44
C TYR A 196 -7.16 -13.08 -2.98
N PHE A 197 -6.65 -11.87 -3.20
CA PHE A 197 -7.46 -10.75 -3.71
C PHE A 197 -7.98 -11.03 -5.11
N GLU A 198 -7.16 -11.63 -5.99
CA GLU A 198 -7.63 -12.04 -7.31
C GLU A 198 -8.73 -13.11 -7.24
N ALA A 199 -8.55 -14.11 -6.37
CA ALA A 199 -9.52 -15.19 -6.22
C ALA A 199 -10.89 -14.70 -5.71
N GLN A 200 -10.96 -13.52 -5.05
CA GLN A 200 -12.24 -12.96 -4.61
C GLN A 200 -13.19 -12.71 -5.77
N ASN A 201 -12.68 -12.35 -6.95
CA ASN A 201 -13.48 -12.16 -8.15
C ASN A 201 -14.15 -13.45 -8.63
N PHE A 202 -13.75 -14.62 -8.15
CA PHE A 202 -14.30 -15.92 -8.53
C PHE A 202 -15.18 -16.55 -7.46
N VAL A 203 -15.31 -15.89 -6.30
CA VAL A 203 -16.16 -16.34 -5.22
C VAL A 203 -17.55 -15.70 -5.43
N PRO A 204 -18.59 -16.45 -5.82
CA PRO A 204 -19.85 -15.86 -6.28
C PRO A 204 -20.51 -14.92 -5.25
N PHE A 205 -20.38 -15.22 -3.96
CA PHE A 205 -20.94 -14.36 -2.93
C PHE A 205 -20.15 -13.07 -2.70
N LEU A 206 -18.90 -12.96 -3.16
CA LEU A 206 -18.09 -11.74 -3.08
C LEU A 206 -18.28 -10.82 -4.30
N GLN A 207 -18.87 -11.32 -5.40
CA GLN A 207 -19.16 -10.56 -6.62
C GLN A 207 -20.41 -9.65 -6.47
N HIS A 208 -20.43 -8.78 -5.45
CA HIS A 208 -21.58 -7.89 -5.20
C HIS A 208 -21.12 -6.45 -5.08
N SER A 209 -21.91 -5.53 -5.64
CA SER A 209 -21.66 -4.10 -5.49
C SER A 209 -21.99 -3.64 -4.07
N VAL A 210 -21.22 -2.67 -3.57
CA VAL A 210 -21.44 -2.05 -2.26
C VAL A 210 -22.33 -0.82 -2.42
N THR A 211 -23.61 -1.03 -2.71
CA THR A 211 -24.62 0.04 -2.68
C THR A 211 -25.62 -0.23 -1.55
N LEU A 212 -26.28 0.81 -1.02
CA LEU A 212 -27.29 0.63 0.02
C LEU A 212 -28.38 -0.34 -0.41
N TYR A 213 -28.82 -0.26 -1.68
CA TYR A 213 -29.79 -1.21 -2.24
C TYR A 213 -29.24 -2.64 -2.25
N GLN A 214 -28.02 -2.84 -2.76
CA GLN A 214 -27.41 -4.17 -2.82
C GLN A 214 -27.23 -4.77 -1.42
N MET A 215 -26.71 -3.97 -0.49
CA MET A 215 -26.56 -4.37 0.92
C MET A 215 -27.88 -4.78 1.56
N HIS A 216 -28.93 -3.97 1.40
CA HIS A 216 -30.22 -4.23 2.05
C HIS A 216 -31.06 -5.31 1.37
N CYS A 217 -31.03 -5.39 0.04
CA CYS A 217 -32.03 -6.15 -0.72
C CYS A 217 -31.46 -7.40 -1.41
N VAL A 218 -30.16 -7.44 -1.72
CA VAL A 218 -29.59 -8.44 -2.64
C VAL A 218 -28.50 -9.28 -1.98
N TRP A 219 -27.74 -8.72 -1.03
CA TRP A 219 -26.60 -9.39 -0.43
C TRP A 219 -26.98 -10.74 0.17
N PRO A 220 -26.33 -11.84 -0.26
CA PRO A 220 -26.58 -13.14 0.33
C PRO A 220 -26.07 -13.18 1.77
N TRP A 221 -26.68 -14.03 2.61
CA TRP A 221 -26.27 -14.16 4.02
C TRP A 221 -24.80 -14.57 4.19
N THR A 222 -24.22 -15.27 3.20
CA THR A 222 -22.79 -15.63 3.19
C THR A 222 -21.88 -14.42 3.10
N LEU A 223 -22.27 -13.39 2.33
CA LEU A 223 -21.55 -12.12 2.27
C LEU A 223 -21.66 -11.35 3.59
N TRP A 224 -22.83 -11.36 4.22
CA TRP A 224 -23.01 -10.79 5.56
C TRP A 224 -22.11 -11.46 6.60
N LEU A 225 -22.06 -12.80 6.61
CA LEU A 225 -21.17 -13.54 7.50
C LEU A 225 -19.70 -13.18 7.25
N PHE A 226 -19.29 -13.08 5.98
CA PHE A 226 -17.95 -12.65 5.61
C PHE A 226 -17.62 -11.25 6.16
N VAL A 227 -18.52 -10.28 5.99
CA VAL A 227 -18.35 -8.90 6.49
C VAL A 227 -18.29 -8.84 8.02
N ILE A 228 -19.15 -9.61 8.71
CA ILE A 228 -19.18 -9.72 10.19
C ILE A 228 -17.87 -10.30 10.74
N ILE A 229 -17.15 -11.13 9.98
CA ILE A 229 -15.85 -11.66 10.39
C ILE A 229 -14.72 -10.69 10.00
N LEU A 230 -14.79 -10.14 8.79
CA LEU A 230 -13.76 -9.27 8.22
C LEU A 230 -13.62 -7.97 9.00
N ILE A 231 -14.72 -7.26 9.27
CA ILE A 231 -14.70 -5.95 9.93
C ILE A 231 -14.05 -6.04 11.33
N PRO A 232 -14.46 -6.96 12.23
CA PRO A 232 -13.82 -7.11 13.53
C PRO A 232 -12.35 -7.54 13.42
N SER A 233 -11.98 -8.35 12.43
CA SER A 233 -10.59 -8.77 12.23
C SER A 233 -9.69 -7.58 11.86
N ILE A 234 -10.15 -6.74 10.92
CA ILE A 234 -9.47 -5.49 10.56
C ILE A 234 -9.44 -4.53 11.75
N GLY A 235 -10.57 -4.37 12.44
CA GLY A 235 -10.68 -3.52 13.64
C GLY A 235 -9.72 -3.94 14.75
N ALA A 236 -9.61 -5.24 15.03
CA ALA A 236 -8.68 -5.79 16.00
C ALA A 236 -7.21 -5.51 15.60
N LEU A 237 -6.88 -5.63 14.31
CA LEU A 237 -5.55 -5.32 13.80
C LEU A 237 -5.23 -3.83 13.96
N VAL A 238 -6.16 -2.93 13.66
CA VAL A 238 -5.99 -1.48 13.85
C VAL A 238 -5.82 -1.15 15.33
N VAL A 239 -6.69 -1.67 16.19
CA VAL A 239 -6.60 -1.48 17.65
C VAL A 239 -5.26 -1.99 18.18
N ALA A 240 -4.77 -3.15 17.72
CA ALA A 240 -3.47 -3.67 18.09
C ALA A 240 -2.32 -2.72 17.71
N HIS A 241 -2.35 -2.13 16.51
CA HIS A 241 -1.38 -1.12 16.08
C HIS A 241 -1.45 0.15 16.95
N VAL A 242 -2.67 0.65 17.26
CA VAL A 242 -2.85 1.84 18.11
C VAL A 242 -2.34 1.60 19.53
N LEU A 243 -2.71 0.46 20.14
CA LEU A 243 -2.24 0.09 21.48
C LEU A 243 -0.72 -0.07 21.52
N ARG A 244 -0.11 -0.65 20.47
CA ARG A 244 1.34 -0.76 20.36
C ARG A 244 2.00 0.61 20.22
N ALA A 245 1.49 1.47 19.34
CA ALA A 245 1.97 2.83 19.14
C ALA A 245 1.90 3.65 20.44
N HIS A 246 0.81 3.51 21.19
CA HIS A 246 0.63 4.17 22.48
C HIS A 246 1.63 3.67 23.53
N ARG A 247 1.79 2.34 23.67
CA ARG A 247 2.76 1.73 24.61
C ARG A 247 4.20 2.14 24.32
N GLU A 248 4.58 2.24 23.05
CA GLU A 248 5.92 2.67 22.62
C GLU A 248 6.08 4.20 22.56
N ARG A 249 5.04 4.99 22.90
CA ARG A 249 5.03 6.46 22.82
C ARG A 249 5.29 7.01 21.40
N LEU A 250 4.93 6.24 20.37
CA LEU A 250 5.07 6.60 18.96
C LEU A 250 3.75 7.09 18.33
N LEU A 251 2.64 7.09 19.07
CA LEU A 251 1.32 7.46 18.55
C LEU A 251 1.26 8.85 17.88
N PRO A 252 1.79 9.94 18.47
CA PRO A 252 1.75 11.26 17.82
C PRO A 252 2.53 11.29 16.49
N MET A 253 3.70 10.64 16.46
CA MET A 253 4.49 10.49 15.23
C MET A 253 3.70 9.75 14.16
N LYS A 254 2.99 8.67 14.52
CA LYS A 254 2.15 7.91 13.59
C LYS A 254 0.96 8.71 13.05
N LEU A 255 0.30 9.48 13.90
CA LEU A 255 -0.79 10.36 13.49
C LEU A 255 -0.29 11.45 12.54
N MET A 256 0.88 12.03 12.81
CA MET A 256 1.51 13.00 11.92
C MET A 256 1.88 12.38 10.57
N GLU A 257 2.47 11.19 10.55
CA GLU A 257 2.79 10.47 9.31
C GLU A 257 1.53 10.18 8.48
N LEU A 258 0.47 9.69 9.12
CA LEU A 258 -0.83 9.45 8.49
C LEU A 258 -1.43 10.74 7.93
N ALA A 259 -1.40 11.83 8.70
CA ALA A 259 -1.89 13.13 8.27
C ALA A 259 -1.12 13.64 7.05
N LEU A 260 0.22 13.57 7.06
CA LEU A 260 1.04 13.94 5.91
C LEU A 260 0.69 13.09 4.69
N CYS A 261 0.56 11.77 4.84
CA CYS A 261 0.19 10.91 3.72
C CYS A 261 -1.20 11.22 3.17
N PHE A 262 -2.16 11.53 4.04
CA PHE A 262 -3.48 12.01 3.63
C PHE A 262 -3.39 13.31 2.84
N PHE A 263 -2.68 14.32 3.34
CA PHE A 263 -2.58 15.62 2.67
C PHE A 263 -1.84 15.58 1.34
N PHE A 264 -0.78 14.77 1.22
CA PHE A 264 0.00 14.69 -0.01
C PHE A 264 -0.61 13.77 -1.06
N PHE A 265 -1.32 12.71 -0.65
CA PHE A 265 -1.74 11.67 -1.59
C PHE A 265 -3.25 11.41 -1.65
N VAL A 266 -4.06 11.90 -0.71
CA VAL A 266 -5.52 11.68 -0.72
C VAL A 266 -6.26 12.99 -0.92
N ALA A 267 -5.97 13.99 -0.09
CA ALA A 267 -6.65 15.29 -0.11
C ALA A 267 -6.69 15.98 -1.49
N PRO A 268 -5.63 15.93 -2.33
CA PRO A 268 -5.67 16.57 -3.65
C PRO A 268 -6.70 15.96 -4.60
N LEU A 269 -7.19 14.76 -4.29
CA LEU A 269 -8.04 13.96 -5.18
C LEU A 269 -9.50 13.90 -4.70
N VAL A 270 -9.74 14.16 -3.41
CA VAL A 270 -11.09 14.20 -2.81
C VAL A 270 -12.08 15.09 -3.57
N PRO A 271 -11.69 16.24 -4.18
CA PRO A 271 -12.64 17.07 -4.94
C PRO A 271 -13.11 16.46 -6.27
N SER A 272 -12.51 15.37 -6.76
CA SER A 272 -12.95 14.76 -8.03
C SER A 272 -14.29 14.05 -7.84
N ASN A 273 -15.22 14.28 -8.76
CA ASN A 273 -16.50 13.55 -8.80
C ASN A 273 -16.32 12.05 -9.10
N TYR A 274 -15.13 11.65 -9.56
CA TYR A 274 -14.76 10.27 -9.82
C TYR A 274 -13.89 9.66 -8.72
N PHE A 275 -13.78 10.36 -7.57
CA PHE A 275 -12.98 9.90 -6.44
C PHE A 275 -13.47 8.55 -5.91
N HIS A 276 -12.65 7.51 -6.04
CA HIS A 276 -12.92 6.20 -5.46
C HIS A 276 -11.68 5.59 -4.79
N LEU A 277 -11.74 5.36 -3.47
CA LEU A 277 -10.67 4.69 -2.72
C LEU A 277 -10.57 3.21 -3.01
N HIS A 278 -9.84 2.90 -4.09
CA HIS A 278 -9.44 1.54 -4.42
C HIS A 278 -8.71 0.89 -3.25
N HIS A 279 -9.17 -0.31 -2.89
CA HIS A 279 -8.70 -1.05 -1.74
C HIS A 279 -7.21 -1.39 -1.82
N TRP A 280 -6.64 -1.63 -3.02
CA TRP A 280 -5.19 -1.82 -3.20
C TRP A 280 -4.37 -0.58 -2.80
N TYR A 281 -4.90 0.61 -3.02
CA TYR A 281 -4.27 1.86 -2.57
C TYR A 281 -4.42 2.05 -1.06
N ALA A 282 -5.56 1.68 -0.48
CA ALA A 282 -5.70 1.60 0.97
C ALA A 282 -4.68 0.61 1.58
N GLY A 283 -4.36 -0.48 0.89
CA GLY A 283 -3.27 -1.39 1.25
C GLY A 283 -1.92 -0.72 1.28
N TRP A 284 -1.57 0.00 0.22
CA TRP A 284 -0.33 0.77 0.19
C TRP A 284 -0.21 1.72 1.38
N LEU A 285 -1.27 2.52 1.65
CA LEU A 285 -1.30 3.46 2.77
C LEU A 285 -1.21 2.76 4.15
N ILE A 286 -2.03 1.74 4.39
CA ILE A 286 -2.05 1.03 5.68
C ILE A 286 -0.74 0.26 5.89
N GLY A 287 -0.25 -0.40 4.84
CA GLY A 287 0.92 -1.26 4.87
C GLY A 287 2.18 -0.53 5.29
N MET A 288 2.39 0.71 4.81
CA MET A 288 3.57 1.49 5.20
C MET A 288 3.54 1.92 6.68
N HIS A 289 2.37 1.98 7.32
CA HIS A 289 2.26 2.26 8.75
C HIS A 289 2.32 1.01 9.63
N ALA A 290 2.11 -0.19 9.07
CA ALA A 290 2.23 -1.48 9.73
C ALA A 290 3.71 -1.91 9.92
N ASN A 291 4.50 -1.06 10.58
CA ASN A 291 5.95 -1.20 10.60
C ASN A 291 6.58 -1.52 11.97
N PHE A 292 5.80 -2.01 12.93
CA PHE A 292 6.34 -2.45 14.22
C PHE A 292 7.18 -3.72 14.07
N ASP A 293 8.18 -3.89 14.95
CA ASP A 293 9.02 -5.09 15.00
C ASP A 293 8.33 -6.24 15.74
N VAL A 294 7.17 -6.63 15.23
CA VAL A 294 6.34 -7.74 15.72
C VAL A 294 5.75 -8.48 14.52
N TRP A 295 5.68 -9.80 14.64
CA TRP A 295 5.35 -10.69 13.51
C TRP A 295 4.01 -10.33 12.83
N TRP A 296 2.98 -9.96 13.61
CA TRP A 296 1.65 -9.64 13.06
C TRP A 296 1.64 -8.30 12.31
N SER A 297 2.49 -7.34 12.69
CA SER A 297 2.60 -6.05 11.99
C SER A 297 3.41 -6.23 10.70
N GLN A 298 4.49 -7.02 10.75
CA GLN A 298 5.25 -7.41 9.56
C GLN A 298 4.39 -8.20 8.56
N PHE A 299 3.56 -9.13 9.05
CA PHE A 299 2.61 -9.87 8.24
C PHE A 299 1.56 -8.94 7.61
N ALA A 300 0.98 -8.01 8.37
CA ALA A 300 0.06 -7.01 7.86
C ALA A 300 0.69 -6.13 6.78
N MET A 301 1.92 -5.66 6.98
CA MET A 301 2.66 -4.91 5.96
C MET A 301 2.85 -5.71 4.68
N ALA A 302 3.29 -6.96 4.78
CA ALA A 302 3.49 -7.84 3.63
C ALA A 302 2.17 -8.12 2.90
N TRP A 303 1.10 -8.38 3.65
CA TRP A 303 -0.24 -8.61 3.12
C TRP A 303 -0.78 -7.39 2.36
N CYS A 304 -0.67 -6.21 2.97
CA CYS A 304 -1.10 -4.95 2.37
C CYS A 304 -0.25 -4.55 1.15
N TRP A 305 1.06 -4.80 1.18
CA TRP A 305 1.93 -4.65 0.01
C TRP A 305 1.54 -5.61 -1.12
N GLY A 306 1.18 -6.85 -0.77
CA GLY A 306 0.64 -7.82 -1.71
C GLY A 306 -0.64 -7.33 -2.38
N MET A 307 -1.61 -6.84 -1.61
CA MET A 307 -2.85 -6.24 -2.15
C MET A 307 -2.55 -5.11 -3.14
N TYR A 308 -1.58 -4.24 -2.82
CA TYR A 308 -1.15 -3.16 -3.71
C TYR A 308 -0.58 -3.68 -5.03
N MET A 309 0.32 -4.67 -4.99
CA MET A 309 0.90 -5.27 -6.19
C MET A 309 -0.15 -5.97 -7.07
N ASN A 310 -1.22 -6.53 -6.49
CA ASN A 310 -2.28 -7.20 -7.24
C ASN A 310 -3.03 -6.18 -8.10
N GLY A 311 -3.38 -5.04 -7.50
CA GLY A 311 -3.99 -3.92 -8.23
C GLY A 311 -3.20 -3.57 -9.50
N ILE A 312 -1.90 -3.36 -9.34
CA ILE A 312 -1.02 -3.03 -10.48
C ILE A 312 -0.94 -4.18 -11.50
N ALA A 313 -0.75 -5.41 -11.03
CA ALA A 313 -0.54 -6.55 -11.92
C ALA A 313 -1.75 -6.87 -12.80
N VAL A 314 -2.96 -6.55 -12.32
CA VAL A 314 -4.23 -6.99 -12.93
C VAL A 314 -4.95 -5.84 -13.63
N TYR A 315 -4.92 -4.64 -13.03
CA TYR A 315 -5.64 -3.47 -13.51
C TYR A 315 -4.72 -2.33 -13.98
N GLY A 316 -3.40 -2.52 -13.90
CA GLY A 316 -2.44 -1.44 -14.05
C GLY A 316 -2.41 -0.56 -12.80
N ARG A 317 -1.46 0.39 -12.76
CA ARG A 317 -1.47 1.42 -11.72
C ARG A 317 -2.55 2.43 -12.06
N ASP A 318 -3.79 2.08 -11.72
CA ASP A 318 -4.87 3.06 -11.71
C ASP A 318 -4.40 4.25 -10.87
N PRO A 319 -4.29 5.48 -11.43
CA PRO A 319 -3.89 6.61 -10.64
C PRO A 319 -4.84 6.71 -9.49
N VAL A 320 -4.22 6.89 -8.33
CA VAL A 320 -4.84 7.14 -7.05
C VAL A 320 -6.19 7.81 -7.30
N LEU A 321 -7.24 6.99 -7.26
CA LEU A 321 -8.61 7.41 -6.98
C LEU A 321 -9.43 8.00 -8.14
N THR A 322 -9.15 7.74 -9.43
CA THR A 322 -10.04 8.27 -10.48
C THR A 322 -10.35 7.30 -11.61
N CYS A 323 -11.63 6.91 -11.71
CA CYS A 323 -12.22 6.43 -12.97
C CYS A 323 -12.08 7.48 -14.10
N GLU A 324 -11.72 8.73 -13.78
CA GLU A 324 -11.42 9.80 -14.73
C GLU A 324 -10.19 9.53 -15.58
N TYR A 325 -9.15 8.86 -15.07
CA TYR A 325 -8.02 8.47 -15.92
C TYR A 325 -8.37 7.28 -16.79
N ALA A 326 -9.15 6.32 -16.28
CA ALA A 326 -9.73 5.27 -17.10
C ALA A 326 -10.69 5.85 -18.15
N TYR A 327 -11.46 6.90 -17.82
CA TYR A 327 -12.33 7.66 -18.73
C TYR A 327 -11.50 8.42 -19.76
N PHE A 328 -10.46 9.13 -19.34
CA PHE A 328 -9.53 9.84 -20.20
C PHE A 328 -8.84 8.85 -21.15
N LEU A 329 -8.32 7.72 -20.65
CA LEU A 329 -7.75 6.66 -21.45
C LEU A 329 -8.78 6.02 -22.38
N THR A 330 -10.04 5.85 -21.97
CA THR A 330 -11.07 5.28 -22.86
C THR A 330 -11.52 6.28 -23.92
N VAL A 331 -11.51 7.58 -23.64
CA VAL A 331 -11.77 8.65 -24.62
C VAL A 331 -10.58 8.79 -25.59
N ASP A 332 -9.36 8.91 -25.08
CA ASP A 332 -8.15 9.08 -25.89
C ASP A 332 -7.78 7.81 -26.67
N ASN A 333 -8.05 6.61 -26.14
CA ASN A 333 -7.87 5.34 -26.87
C ASN A 333 -9.11 4.92 -27.69
N HIS A 334 -10.10 5.79 -27.82
CA HIS A 334 -11.29 5.59 -28.67
C HIS A 334 -12.05 4.29 -28.36
N CYS A 335 -12.23 3.98 -27.07
CA CYS A 335 -13.02 2.82 -26.68
C CYS A 335 -14.46 2.95 -27.20
N PRO A 336 -14.96 1.95 -27.95
CA PRO A 336 -16.25 2.03 -28.65
C PRO A 336 -17.44 2.36 -27.74
N TYR A 337 -17.40 1.90 -26.49
CA TYR A 337 -18.49 2.09 -25.53
C TYR A 337 -18.75 3.55 -25.18
N VAL A 338 -17.69 4.33 -24.93
CA VAL A 338 -17.82 5.75 -24.56
C VAL A 338 -18.26 6.57 -25.77
N ASN A 339 -17.73 6.26 -26.96
CA ASN A 339 -18.20 6.87 -28.20
C ASN A 339 -19.68 6.56 -28.45
N CYS A 340 -20.13 5.30 -28.32
CA CYS A 340 -21.55 4.96 -28.44
C CYS A 340 -22.43 5.71 -27.42
N TYR A 341 -21.98 5.87 -26.18
CA TYR A 341 -22.73 6.61 -25.17
C TYR A 341 -22.82 8.11 -25.50
N LEU A 342 -21.70 8.73 -25.88
CA LEU A 342 -21.66 10.14 -26.27
C LEU A 342 -22.44 10.41 -27.56
N GLU A 343 -22.36 9.50 -28.53
CA GLU A 343 -23.17 9.53 -29.75
C GLU A 343 -24.65 9.40 -29.43
N ALA A 344 -25.04 8.47 -28.54
CA ALA A 344 -26.43 8.34 -28.09
C ALA A 344 -26.94 9.60 -27.36
N LEU A 345 -26.11 10.23 -26.51
CA LEU A 345 -26.45 11.50 -25.86
C LEU A 345 -26.61 12.65 -26.88
N LYS A 346 -25.75 12.68 -27.90
CA LYS A 346 -25.81 13.69 -28.97
C LYS A 346 -27.04 13.49 -29.84
N GLU A 347 -27.33 12.26 -30.24
CA GLU A 347 -28.53 11.88 -30.99
C GLU A 347 -29.80 12.25 -30.20
N MET A 348 -29.79 12.06 -28.87
CA MET A 348 -30.89 12.51 -28.01
C MET A 348 -31.16 14.01 -28.09
N ARG A 349 -30.10 14.82 -28.14
CA ARG A 349 -30.21 16.28 -28.24
C ARG A 349 -30.65 16.74 -29.63
N GLU A 350 -30.22 16.05 -30.68
CA GLU A 350 -30.45 16.44 -32.07
C GLU A 350 -31.79 15.91 -32.64
N HIS A 351 -32.29 14.76 -32.17
CA HIS A 351 -33.45 14.07 -32.74
C HIS A 351 -34.49 13.60 -31.70
N PRO A 352 -35.06 14.47 -30.86
CA PRO A 352 -35.84 14.12 -29.66
C PRO A 352 -37.04 13.18 -29.86
N GLN A 353 -37.49 12.94 -31.09
CA GLN A 353 -38.66 12.13 -31.41
C GLN A 353 -38.37 10.68 -31.81
N ASN A 354 -37.10 10.25 -31.89
CA ASN A 354 -36.72 8.98 -32.52
C ASN A 354 -36.04 7.94 -31.62
N HIS A 355 -36.17 8.04 -30.30
CA HIS A 355 -35.29 7.30 -29.38
C HIS A 355 -35.90 5.99 -28.85
N THR A 356 -35.10 4.91 -28.89
CA THR A 356 -35.08 3.90 -27.83
C THR A 356 -35.02 4.62 -26.49
N GLN A 357 -35.94 4.33 -25.56
CA GLN A 357 -35.93 4.91 -24.21
C GLN A 357 -34.61 4.57 -23.50
N ASN A 358 -33.65 5.47 -23.58
CA ASN A 358 -32.50 5.46 -22.70
C ASN A 358 -33.01 5.99 -21.35
N VAL A 359 -33.25 5.07 -20.42
CA VAL A 359 -33.63 5.40 -19.05
C VAL A 359 -32.43 6.09 -18.42
N GLU A 360 -32.64 7.32 -17.93
CA GLU A 360 -31.65 8.00 -17.10
C GLU A 360 -31.22 7.07 -15.98
N MET A 361 -29.91 6.98 -15.69
CA MET A 361 -29.41 6.19 -14.56
C MET A 361 -29.85 6.82 -13.24
N VAL A 362 -31.10 6.55 -12.84
CA VAL A 362 -31.64 6.97 -11.55
C VAL A 362 -31.12 5.98 -10.48
N PRO A 363 -30.53 6.46 -9.37
CA PRO A 363 -30.08 5.59 -8.30
C PRO A 363 -31.24 4.73 -7.76
N ALA A 364 -31.02 3.42 -7.61
CA ALA A 364 -32.01 2.52 -7.06
C ALA A 364 -32.41 2.95 -5.63
N ASN A 365 -33.73 3.04 -5.37
CA ASN A 365 -34.23 3.38 -4.05
C ASN A 365 -34.11 2.18 -3.10
N TRP A 366 -33.13 2.22 -2.20
CA TRP A 366 -32.85 1.16 -1.22
C TRP A 366 -33.99 0.93 -0.21
N MET A 367 -34.91 1.89 -0.05
CA MET A 367 -36.09 1.73 0.81
C MET A 367 -37.19 0.88 0.15
N ASN A 368 -37.09 0.61 -1.16
CA ASN A 368 -38.03 -0.21 -1.90
C ASN A 368 -37.29 -1.37 -2.58
N CYS A 369 -37.12 -2.47 -1.85
CA CYS A 369 -36.49 -3.71 -2.35
C CYS A 369 -37.30 -4.47 -3.41
N SER A 370 -38.23 -3.82 -4.13
CA SER A 370 -38.96 -4.49 -5.21
C SER A 370 -37.97 -4.95 -6.29
N SER A 371 -37.93 -6.26 -6.53
CA SER A 371 -37.03 -6.93 -7.48
C SER A 371 -37.31 -6.61 -8.95
N VAL A 372 -38.33 -5.78 -9.22
CA VAL A 372 -38.81 -5.46 -10.57
C VAL A 372 -38.01 -4.30 -11.20
N GLY A 373 -37.32 -3.50 -10.39
CA GLY A 373 -36.63 -2.28 -10.86
C GLY A 373 -35.14 -2.45 -11.19
N TYR A 374 -34.50 -3.56 -10.80
CA TYR A 374 -33.08 -3.77 -11.09
C TYR A 374 -32.92 -4.68 -12.30
N ILE A 375 -32.82 -4.06 -13.48
CA ILE A 375 -32.35 -4.71 -14.70
C ILE A 375 -30.86 -4.30 -14.81
N PRO A 376 -29.92 -5.25 -14.69
CA PRO A 376 -28.48 -4.96 -14.67
C PRO A 376 -27.98 -4.35 -15.98
#